data_AF-A0AAW9YB06-F1
#
_entry.id   AF-A0AAW9YB06-F1
#
_cell.length_a   1.000
_cell.length_b   1.000
_cell.length_c   1.000
_cell.angle_alpha   90.00
_cell.angle_beta   90.00
_cell.angle_gamma   90.00
#
_symmetry.space_group_name_H-M   'P 1'
#
loop_
_entity.id
_entity.type
_entity.pdbx_description
1 polymer ?
#
loop_
_entity_poly.entity_id
_entity_poly.type
_entity_poly.pdbx_seq_one_letter_code
_entity_poly.pdbx_strand_id
1 'polypeptide(L)' 'AYHIQHVNGYHRRLKEWMERFHGVATHYLRNYLGWRRMLERYGREVTIPRCLHEALGRPMQHVIGT' A
#
# COMPACT_ATOMS: atom_id res chain seq x y z
N ALA A 1 8.87 -17.32 1.96
CA ALA A 1 9.12 -17.50 0.52
C ALA A 1 8.07 -16.73 -0.28
N TYR A 2 8.47 -15.93 -1.27
CA TYR A 2 7.52 -15.23 -2.15
C TYR A 2 7.24 -16.10 -3.37
N HIS A 3 6.01 -16.58 -3.51
CA HIS A 3 5.61 -17.36 -4.68
C HIS A 3 5.25 -16.42 -5.84
N ILE A 4 5.71 -16.71 -7.06
CA ILE A 4 5.38 -15.93 -8.25
C ILE A 4 3.86 -15.67 -8.42
N GLN A 5 3.01 -16.61 -7.99
CA GLN A 5 1.55 -16.45 -8.03
C GLN A 5 1.04 -15.37 -7.07
N HIS A 6 1.67 -15.20 -5.90
CA HIS A 6 1.34 -14.10 -4.98
C HIS A 6 1.72 -12.74 -5.59
N VAL A 7 2.88 -12.66 -6.26
CA VAL A 7 3.34 -11.45 -6.95
C VAL A 7 2.40 -11.09 -8.10
N ASN A 8 2.05 -12.08 -8.93
CA ASN A 8 1.11 -11.91 -10.05
C ASN A 8 -0.27 -11.45 -9.56
N GLY A 9 -0.77 -12.05 -8.48
CA GLY A 9 -2.03 -11.63 -7.87
C GLY A 9 -1.98 -10.20 -7.33
N TYR A 10 -0.88 -9.80 -6.68
CA TYR A 10 -0.72 -8.42 -6.20
C TYR A 10 -0.67 -7.41 -7.35
N HIS A 11 0.05 -7.74 -8.42
CA HIS A 11 0.16 -6.88 -9.60
C HIS A 11 -1.19 -6.70 -10.29
N ARG A 12 -1.99 -7.78 -10.41
CA ARG A 12 -3.35 -7.70 -10.94
C ARG A 12 -4.23 -6.74 -10.14
N ARG A 13 -4.28 -6.89 -8.82
CA ARG A 13 -5.05 -5.99 -7.94
C ARG A 13 -4.56 -4.54 -8.01
N LEU A 14 -3.26 -4.32 -8.22
CA LEU A 14 -2.72 -2.98 -8.42
C LEU A 14 -3.27 -2.35 -9.69
N LYS A 15 -3.26 -3.08 -10.81
CA LYS A 15 -3.79 -2.59 -12.08
C LYS A 15 -5.27 -2.22 -11.96
N GLU A 16 -6.09 -3.15 -11.45
CA GLU A 16 -7.54 -2.93 -11.24
C GLU A 16 -7.81 -1.71 -10.33
N TRP A 17 -7.00 -1.53 -9.27
CA TRP A 17 -7.12 -0.37 -8.39
C TRP A 17 -6.78 0.95 -9.08
N MET A 18 -5.77 0.94 -9.97
CA MET A 18 -5.28 2.11 -10.72
C MET A 18 -6.23 2.56 -11.84
N GLU A 19 -6.96 1.62 -12.47
CA GLU A 19 -7.90 1.92 -13.57
C GLU A 19 -8.93 3.00 -13.20
N ARG A 20 -9.38 3.02 -11.94
CA ARG A 20 -10.37 3.97 -11.41
C ARG A 20 -9.92 5.44 -11.44
N PHE A 21 -8.62 5.68 -11.55
CA PHE A 21 -8.07 7.03 -11.55
C PHE A 21 -7.83 7.59 -12.96
N HIS A 22 -8.01 6.79 -14.02
CA HIS A 22 -7.78 7.18 -15.42
C HIS A 22 -6.40 7.82 -15.69
N GLY A 23 -5.41 7.54 -14.84
CA GLY A 23 -4.08 8.13 -14.87
C GLY A 23 -3.78 8.99 -13.66
N VAL A 24 -2.55 8.90 -13.16
CA VAL A 24 -2.03 9.77 -12.10
C VAL A 24 -0.67 10.28 -12.53
N ALA A 25 -0.35 11.53 -12.21
CA ALA A 25 1.00 12.03 -12.47
C ALA A 25 2.02 11.23 -11.64
N THR A 26 3.13 10.83 -12.25
CA THR A 26 4.18 10.02 -11.61
C THR A 26 4.70 10.65 -10.31
N HIS A 27 4.70 11.99 -10.22
CA HIS A 27 5.04 12.73 -9.01
C HIS A 27 4.17 12.35 -7.79
N TYR A 28 2.89 12.05 -8.00
CA TYR A 28 1.97 11.66 -6.93
C TYR A 28 1.87 10.15 -6.72
N LEU A 29 2.42 9.34 -7.63
CA LEU A 29 2.30 7.87 -7.58
C LEU A 29 2.77 7.29 -6.24
N ARG A 30 3.85 7.82 -5.67
CA ARG A 30 4.37 7.38 -4.37
C ARG A 30 3.33 7.52 -3.25
N ASN A 31 2.62 8.64 -3.22
CA ASN A 31 1.61 8.94 -2.21
C ASN A 31 0.39 8.01 -2.38
N TYR A 32 -0.05 7.81 -3.62
CA TYR A 32 -1.16 6.91 -3.95
C TYR A 32 -0.86 5.46 -3.56
N LEU A 33 0.35 4.98 -3.84
CA LEU A 33 0.77 3.65 -3.43
C LEU A 33 0.85 3.52 -1.90
N GLY A 34 1.30 4.56 -1.21
CA GLY A 34 1.27 4.64 0.26
C GLY A 34 -0.15 4.48 0.80
N TRP A 35 -1.10 5.27 0.28
CA TRP A 35 -2.51 5.19 0.67
C TRP A 35 -3.15 3.86 0.32
N ARG A 36 -2.86 3.30 -0.85
CA ARG A 36 -3.35 1.96 -1.23
C ARG A 36 -2.92 0.90 -0.22
N ARG A 37 -1.63 0.90 0.17
CA ARG A 37 -1.10 -0.08 1.14
C ARG A 37 -1.74 0.08 2.52
N MET A 38 -2.00 1.32 2.95
CA MET A 38 -2.75 1.60 4.17
C MET A 38 -4.18 1.03 4.09
N LEU A 39 -4.88 1.29 2.99
CA LEU A 39 -6.24 0.77 2.77
C LEU A 39 -6.27 -0.76 2.71
N GLU A 40 -5.32 -1.41 2.04
CA GLU A 40 -5.21 -2.87 2.01
C GLU A 40 -4.93 -3.47 3.39
N ARG A 41 -4.19 -2.77 4.25
CA ARG A 41 -3.84 -3.24 5.60
C ARG A 41 -4.98 -3.08 6.61
N TYR A 42 -5.65 -1.94 6.60
CA TYR A 42 -6.61 -1.57 7.64
C TYR A 42 -8.07 -1.67 7.19
N GLY A 43 -8.34 -1.73 5.88
CA GLY A 43 -9.69 -1.87 5.33
C GLY A 43 -10.63 -0.77 5.82
N ARG A 44 -11.71 -1.17 6.49
CA ARG A 44 -12.71 -0.25 7.08
C ARG A 44 -12.29 0.34 8.42
N GLU A 45 -11.23 -0.17 9.04
CA GLU A 45 -10.72 0.30 10.34
C GLU A 45 -9.66 1.40 10.19
N VAL A 46 -9.69 2.15 9.09
CA VAL A 46 -8.82 3.29 8.88
C VAL A 46 -9.27 4.43 9.79
N THR A 47 -8.40 4.83 10.71
CA THR A 47 -8.63 5.96 11.61
C THR A 47 -7.61 7.07 11.34
N ILE A 48 -7.97 8.32 11.63
CA ILE A 48 -7.09 9.48 11.44
C ILE A 48 -5.70 9.28 12.09
N PRO A 49 -5.59 8.77 13.34
CA PRO A 49 -4.28 8.54 13.94
C PRO A 49 -3.44 7.50 13.17
N ARG A 50 -4.08 6.44 12.64
CA ARG A 50 -3.40 5.44 11.81
C ARG A 50 -2.96 6.04 10.48
N CYS A 51 -3.78 6.88 9.84
CA CYS A 51 -3.42 7.60 8.62
C CYS A 51 -2.18 8.47 8.83
N LEU A 52 -2.18 9.26 9.91
CA LEU A 52 -1.07 10.14 10.25
C LEU A 52 0.20 9.33 10.53
N HIS A 53 0.09 8.24 11.29
CA HIS A 53 1.21 7.34 11.55
C HIS A 53 1.81 6.75 10.26
N GLU A 54 0.97 6.32 9.31
CA GLU A 54 1.46 5.83 8.01
C GLU A 54 2.12 6.94 7.17
N ALA A 55 1.56 8.16 7.19
CA ALA A 55 2.06 9.29 6.42
C ALA A 55 3.42 9.80 6.93
N LEU A 56 3.62 9.78 8.25
CA LEU A 56 4.90 10.14 8.89
C LEU A 56 5.98 9.06 8.70
N GLY A 57 5.62 7.90 8.15
CA GLY A 57 6.50 6.77 7.97
C GLY A 57 6.56 5.88 9.22
N ARG A 58 6.57 4.57 9.00
CA ARG A 58 6.82 3.63 10.09
C ARG A 58 8.30 3.67 10.46
N PRO A 59 8.68 3.76 11.75
CA PRO A 59 10.04 3.40 12.12
C PRO A 59 10.28 1.96 11.63
N MET A 60 11.45 1.71 11.04
CA MET A 60 11.85 0.36 10.60
C MET A 60 11.66 -0.59 11.79
N GLN A 61 10.62 -1.43 11.73
CA GLN A 61 10.56 -2.58 12.60
C GLN A 61 11.67 -3.48 12.09
N HIS A 62 12.82 -3.49 12.79
CA HIS A 62 13.79 -4.56 12.62
C HIS A 62 13.00 -5.86 12.76
N VAL A 63 12.97 -6.63 11.68
CA VAL A 63 12.50 -8.02 11.73
C VAL A 63 13.53 -8.73 12.57
N ILE A 64 13.32 -8.75 13.88
CA ILE A 64 14.03 -9.63 14.79
C ILE A 64 13.51 -11.02 14.40
N GLY A 65 14.27 -11.68 13.52
CA GLY A 65 14.02 -13.06 13.16
C GLY A 65 14.14 -13.91 14.42
N THR A 66 13.06 -14.60 14.75
CA THR A 66 13.06 -15.81 15.57
C THR A 66 12.56 -16.94 14.70
#